data_AF-A0AAP5Q2X9-F1
#
_entry.id   AF-A0AAP5Q2X9-F1
#
_cell.length_a   1.000
_cell.length_b   1.000
_cell.length_c   1.000
_cell.angle_alpha   90.00
_cell.angle_beta   90.00
_cell.angle_gamma   90.00
#
_symmetry.space_group_name_H-M   'P 1'
#
loop_
_entity.id
_entity.type
_entity.pdbx_description
1 polymer ?
#
loop_
_entity_poly.entity_id
_entity_poly.type
_entity_poly.pdbx_seq_one_letter_code
_entity_poly.pdbx_strand_id
1 'polypeptide(L)'
;MNLHEKQDEVYKHENKKAIGFIKFNQKCDDLVKGHFFLKSIENFRDNGRDKIKDDSEGIIKLTNNEMIKYGEILNGKSQTYISSFTVLFSDDFDDKGKIKETTVDKLLNKKGKKEDLEKRNAVIFNISLNDSFEAMGRNTPEFVNYEIKKPKMGMDRIQRFKTNNFLCWRKKINSTDPDLDEDYVNAIKSLTTKNLQGMNTKEIFKNQNWLEKIENQISIGLKGTYVYYDDKPLNMKKDVILSEINETKDIEVYEKYLAECFARKANKYGDQHEYRLIFSEFKETATKENFVFPKGIELEYLLKSKEWYAKEVKNNEVENLCLEDFKK
;
A
#
# COMPACT_ATOMS: atom_id res chain seq x y z
N MET A 1 -12.26 -14.59 -3.89
CA MET A 1 -10.79 -14.53 -3.84
C MET A 1 -10.30 -13.24 -4.47
N ASN A 2 -9.58 -12.42 -3.70
CA ASN A 2 -8.97 -11.17 -4.16
C ASN A 2 -7.67 -11.45 -4.97
N LEU A 3 -7.07 -10.42 -5.58
CA LEU A 3 -5.88 -10.58 -6.41
C LEU A 3 -4.64 -11.08 -5.63
N HIS A 4 -4.46 -10.67 -4.38
CA HIS A 4 -3.38 -11.15 -3.52
C HIS A 4 -3.49 -12.68 -3.34
N GLU A 5 -4.67 -13.15 -2.93
CA GLU A 5 -4.95 -14.57 -2.70
C GLU A 5 -4.77 -15.39 -3.99
N LYS A 6 -5.24 -14.88 -5.14
CA LYS A 6 -5.04 -15.55 -6.44
C LYS A 6 -3.57 -15.76 -6.76
N GLN A 7 -2.74 -14.73 -6.60
CA GLN A 7 -1.32 -14.85 -6.91
C GLN A 7 -0.58 -15.71 -5.87
N ASP A 8 -0.96 -15.62 -4.60
CA ASP A 8 -0.41 -16.48 -3.55
C ASP A 8 -0.70 -17.97 -3.82
N GLU A 9 -1.90 -18.31 -4.28
CA GLU A 9 -2.24 -19.67 -4.74
C GLU A 9 -1.37 -20.11 -5.92
N VAL A 10 -1.13 -19.24 -6.91
CA VAL A 10 -0.22 -19.54 -8.03
C VAL A 10 1.19 -19.87 -7.51
N TYR A 11 1.74 -19.05 -6.60
CA TYR A 11 3.06 -19.31 -6.03
C TYR A 11 3.11 -20.62 -5.24
N LYS A 12 2.05 -20.94 -4.46
CA LYS A 12 1.93 -22.21 -3.76
C LYS A 12 1.90 -23.40 -4.72
N HIS A 13 1.13 -23.32 -5.81
CA HIS A 13 1.07 -24.35 -6.84
C HIS A 13 2.40 -24.54 -7.58
N GLU A 14 3.16 -23.46 -7.79
CA GLU A 14 4.50 -23.48 -8.37
C GLU A 14 5.59 -23.93 -7.38
N ASN A 15 5.25 -24.27 -6.13
CA ASN A 15 6.19 -24.53 -5.03
C ASN A 15 7.20 -23.38 -4.79
N LYS A 16 6.81 -22.15 -5.12
CA LYS A 16 7.60 -20.95 -4.87
C LYS A 16 7.37 -20.47 -3.45
N LYS A 17 8.42 -20.56 -2.62
CA LYS A 17 8.39 -20.06 -1.25
C LYS A 17 9.01 -18.67 -1.18
N ALA A 18 8.18 -17.65 -0.93
CA ALA A 18 8.67 -16.29 -0.72
C ALA A 18 9.56 -16.25 0.53
N ILE A 19 10.72 -15.59 0.42
CA ILE A 19 11.68 -15.44 1.52
C ILE A 19 11.78 -14.00 2.03
N GLY A 20 11.39 -13.02 1.20
CA GLY A 20 11.49 -11.62 1.53
C GLY A 20 11.27 -10.72 0.32
N PHE A 21 11.58 -9.44 0.51
CA PHE A 21 11.39 -8.38 -0.47
C PHE A 21 12.67 -7.61 -0.70
N ILE A 22 12.83 -7.04 -1.89
CA ILE A 22 13.89 -6.09 -2.21
C ILE A 22 13.30 -4.85 -2.87
N LYS A 23 13.78 -3.67 -2.47
CA LYS A 23 13.42 -2.39 -3.08
C LYS A 23 14.66 -1.51 -3.27
N PHE A 24 14.88 -1.07 -4.50
CA PHE A 24 15.90 -0.07 -4.81
C PHE A 24 15.40 1.34 -4.49
N ASN A 25 16.16 2.10 -3.70
CA ASN A 25 15.71 3.40 -3.19
C ASN A 25 16.88 4.41 -3.06
N GLN A 26 16.58 5.69 -3.28
CA GLN A 26 17.54 6.78 -3.07
C GLN A 26 17.74 7.10 -1.59
N LYS A 27 16.73 6.84 -0.75
CA LYS A 27 16.76 7.09 0.69
C LYS A 27 16.61 5.78 1.46
N CYS A 28 17.63 4.93 1.40
CA CYS A 28 17.61 3.62 2.06
C CYS A 28 17.48 3.73 3.58
N ASP A 29 18.13 4.72 4.21
CA ASP A 29 18.08 4.94 5.66
C ASP A 29 16.65 5.16 6.17
N ASP A 30 15.85 5.94 5.46
CA ASP A 30 14.46 6.22 5.83
C ASP A 30 13.63 4.93 5.75
N LEU A 31 13.82 4.15 4.68
CA LEU A 31 13.10 2.91 4.46
C LEU A 31 13.49 1.83 5.49
N VAL A 32 14.77 1.72 5.87
CA VAL A 32 15.26 0.90 6.99
C VAL A 32 14.75 1.42 8.34
N LYS A 33 14.42 2.70 8.45
CA LYS A 33 13.74 3.24 9.62
C LYS A 33 12.23 2.99 9.63
N GLY A 34 11.66 2.42 8.56
CA GLY A 34 10.23 2.13 8.46
C GLY A 34 9.41 3.31 7.93
N HIS A 35 10.05 4.23 7.20
CA HIS A 35 9.39 5.32 6.49
C HIS A 35 9.15 4.91 5.04
N PHE A 36 7.90 4.71 4.69
CA PHE A 36 7.48 4.33 3.34
C PHE A 36 6.95 5.57 2.63
N PHE A 37 7.66 6.01 1.60
CA PHE A 37 7.21 7.09 0.73
C PHE A 37 6.44 6.51 -0.46
N LEU A 38 5.21 6.99 -0.63
CA LEU A 38 4.33 6.66 -1.75
C LEU A 38 4.04 7.94 -2.51
N LYS A 39 4.22 7.92 -3.83
CA LYS A 39 3.96 9.09 -4.68
C LYS A 39 2.58 8.96 -5.31
N SER A 40 1.90 10.09 -5.54
CA SER A 40 0.66 10.07 -6.30
C SER A 40 0.93 9.53 -7.71
N ILE A 41 0.00 8.72 -8.20
CA ILE A 41 0.04 8.23 -9.57
C ILE A 41 -0.53 9.34 -10.46
N GLU A 42 0.34 10.22 -10.95
CA GLU A 42 -0.03 11.17 -12.02
C GLU A 42 0.16 10.54 -13.40
N ASN A 43 1.20 9.71 -13.55
CA ASN A 43 1.47 8.84 -14.70
C ASN A 43 2.30 7.64 -14.23
N PHE A 44 1.93 6.41 -14.60
CA PHE A 44 2.62 5.18 -14.16
C PHE A 44 4.10 5.10 -14.57
N ARG A 45 4.54 5.92 -15.53
CA ARG A 45 5.95 6.02 -15.93
C ARG A 45 6.86 6.69 -14.89
N ASP A 46 6.31 7.44 -13.93
CA ASP A 46 7.08 8.17 -12.91
C ASP A 46 6.63 7.83 -11.48
N ASN A 47 6.64 6.53 -11.16
CA ASN A 47 6.46 6.03 -9.79
C ASN A 47 7.75 6.10 -8.98
N GLY A 48 8.31 7.30 -8.78
CA GLY A 48 9.49 7.49 -7.93
C GLY A 48 10.75 6.77 -8.44
N ARG A 49 10.87 6.61 -9.78
CA ARG A 49 11.92 5.85 -10.48
C ARG A 49 11.88 4.34 -10.29
N ASP A 50 10.80 3.76 -9.75
CA ASP A 50 10.53 2.34 -9.95
C ASP A 50 10.31 2.12 -11.46
N LYS A 51 11.10 1.24 -12.09
CA LYS A 51 11.03 1.03 -13.54
C LYS A 51 9.84 0.15 -13.87
N ILE A 52 8.72 0.81 -14.10
CA ILE A 52 7.50 0.14 -14.54
C ILE A 52 7.62 -0.13 -16.04
N LYS A 53 7.77 -1.40 -16.41
CA LYS A 53 7.98 -1.88 -17.79
C LYS A 53 6.67 -2.25 -18.51
N ASP A 54 5.52 -1.91 -17.93
CA ASP A 54 4.19 -2.24 -18.44
C ASP A 54 3.42 -1.00 -18.89
N ASP A 55 3.32 -0.80 -20.22
CA ASP A 55 2.53 0.30 -20.80
C ASP A 55 1.01 0.12 -20.64
N SER A 56 0.54 -1.06 -20.24
CA SER A 56 -0.88 -1.33 -19.93
C SER A 56 -1.23 -1.17 -18.46
N GLU A 57 -0.26 -0.80 -17.62
CA GLU A 57 -0.49 -0.60 -16.20
C GLU A 57 -1.44 0.58 -15.94
N GLY A 58 -2.36 0.42 -14.99
CA GLY A 58 -3.44 1.37 -14.78
C GLY A 58 -4.60 1.23 -15.77
N ILE A 59 -4.71 0.11 -16.50
CA ILE A 59 -5.80 -0.17 -17.43
C ILE A 59 -6.46 -1.51 -17.11
N ILE A 60 -7.79 -1.51 -16.98
CA ILE A 60 -8.60 -2.72 -16.97
C ILE A 60 -9.01 -3.03 -18.41
N LYS A 61 -8.66 -4.21 -18.90
CA LYS A 61 -9.13 -4.74 -20.19
C LYS A 61 -10.41 -5.55 -19.98
N LEU A 62 -11.44 -5.28 -20.78
CA LEU A 62 -12.74 -5.97 -20.71
C LEU A 62 -12.89 -6.99 -21.86
N THR A 63 -13.81 -7.94 -21.70
CA THR A 63 -14.02 -9.05 -22.66
C THR A 63 -14.46 -8.60 -24.04
N ASN A 64 -15.06 -7.41 -24.17
CA ASN A 64 -15.47 -6.77 -25.42
C ASN A 64 -14.40 -5.84 -26.03
N ASN A 65 -13.13 -5.96 -25.60
CA ASN A 65 -12.01 -5.09 -25.98
C ASN A 65 -12.13 -3.62 -25.53
N GLU A 66 -13.13 -3.27 -24.71
CA GLU A 66 -13.15 -1.97 -24.05
C GLU A 66 -12.06 -1.89 -22.98
N MET A 67 -11.68 -0.66 -22.67
CA MET A 67 -10.69 -0.34 -21.65
C MET A 67 -11.24 0.68 -20.67
N ILE A 68 -10.89 0.49 -19.40
CA ILE A 68 -11.09 1.48 -18.34
C ILE A 68 -9.72 1.89 -17.83
N LYS A 69 -9.37 3.17 -18.01
CA LYS A 69 -8.14 3.73 -17.43
C LYS A 69 -8.39 4.10 -15.98
N TYR A 70 -7.37 4.02 -15.15
CA TYR A 70 -7.46 4.36 -13.73
C TYR A 70 -8.02 5.78 -13.49
N GLY A 71 -7.72 6.75 -14.38
CA GLY A 71 -8.27 8.10 -14.27
C GLY A 71 -9.80 8.16 -14.36
N GLU A 72 -10.43 7.22 -15.09
CA GLU A 72 -11.89 7.08 -15.16
C GLU A 72 -12.44 6.54 -13.84
N ILE A 73 -11.69 5.71 -13.12
CA ILE A 73 -12.05 5.19 -11.79
C ILE A 73 -11.87 6.28 -10.73
N LEU A 74 -10.80 7.07 -10.83
CA LEU A 74 -10.52 8.14 -9.87
C LEU A 74 -11.60 9.23 -9.92
N ASN A 75 -12.07 9.58 -11.12
CA ASN A 75 -13.17 10.49 -11.41
C ASN A 75 -13.16 11.82 -10.60
N GLY A 76 -11.97 12.32 -10.25
CA GLY A 76 -11.77 13.50 -9.39
C GLY A 76 -12.23 13.36 -7.93
N LYS A 77 -12.79 12.20 -7.56
CA LYS A 77 -13.30 11.87 -6.22
C LYS A 77 -12.31 11.05 -5.40
N SER A 78 -11.31 10.43 -6.01
CA SER A 78 -10.28 9.69 -5.30
C SER A 78 -8.87 9.97 -5.83
N GLN A 79 -7.87 9.60 -5.03
CA GLN A 79 -6.46 9.56 -5.40
C GLN A 79 -5.83 8.29 -4.88
N THR A 80 -4.83 7.77 -5.59
CA THR A 80 -4.07 6.60 -5.18
C THR A 80 -2.57 6.86 -5.22
N TYR A 81 -1.87 6.19 -4.32
CA TYR A 81 -0.43 6.25 -4.12
C TYR A 81 0.08 4.83 -3.98
N ILE A 82 1.23 4.54 -4.58
CA ILE A 82 1.78 3.18 -4.58
C ILE A 82 3.26 3.16 -4.20
N SER A 83 3.69 2.02 -3.70
CA SER A 83 5.09 1.64 -3.60
C SER A 83 5.24 0.18 -4.04
N SER A 84 6.22 -0.10 -4.88
CA SER A 84 6.47 -1.45 -5.38
C SER A 84 7.74 -2.06 -4.78
N PHE A 85 7.70 -3.36 -4.57
CA PHE A 85 8.77 -4.21 -4.08
C PHE A 85 8.89 -5.42 -5.00
N THR A 86 10.09 -5.97 -5.15
CA THR A 86 10.27 -7.28 -5.78
C THR A 86 10.29 -8.35 -4.70
N VAL A 87 9.47 -9.37 -4.87
CA VAL A 87 9.44 -10.58 -4.05
C VAL A 87 10.61 -11.47 -4.47
N LEU A 88 11.34 -11.96 -3.49
CA LEU A 88 12.37 -12.97 -3.69
C LEU A 88 11.86 -14.31 -3.18
N PHE A 89 12.18 -15.36 -3.92
CA PHE A 89 11.81 -16.73 -3.62
C PHE A 89 13.04 -17.56 -3.27
N SER A 90 12.83 -18.72 -2.63
CA SER A 90 13.93 -19.64 -2.31
C SER A 90 14.70 -20.11 -3.54
N ASP A 91 14.04 -20.24 -4.69
CA ASP A 91 14.64 -20.65 -5.97
C ASP A 91 15.37 -19.51 -6.70
N ASP A 92 15.35 -18.27 -6.20
CA ASP A 92 16.24 -17.20 -6.66
C ASP A 92 17.68 -17.40 -6.18
N PHE A 93 17.93 -18.39 -5.32
CA PHE A 93 19.22 -18.71 -4.71
C PHE A 93 19.68 -20.10 -5.14
N ASP A 94 21.00 -20.26 -5.30
CA ASP A 94 21.63 -21.53 -5.64
C ASP A 94 21.66 -22.51 -4.45
N ASP A 95 22.17 -23.72 -4.68
CA ASP A 95 22.24 -24.76 -3.65
C ASP A 95 23.15 -24.39 -2.46
N LYS A 96 23.99 -23.35 -2.61
CA LYS A 96 24.84 -22.78 -1.55
C LYS A 96 24.17 -21.61 -0.84
N GLY A 97 22.94 -21.26 -1.24
CA GLY A 97 22.17 -20.16 -0.70
C GLY A 97 22.61 -18.78 -1.20
N LYS A 98 23.41 -18.68 -2.26
CA LYS A 98 23.81 -17.41 -2.90
C LYS A 98 22.82 -17.05 -4.00
N ILE A 99 22.51 -15.76 -4.16
CA ILE A 99 21.61 -15.31 -5.24
C ILE A 99 22.16 -15.69 -6.62
N LYS A 100 21.28 -16.22 -7.49
CA LYS A 100 21.63 -16.66 -8.84
C LYS A 100 21.98 -15.47 -9.73
N GLU A 101 22.96 -15.64 -10.61
CA GLU A 101 23.36 -14.62 -11.60
C GLU A 101 22.18 -14.16 -12.46
N THR A 102 21.30 -15.07 -12.86
CA THR A 102 20.08 -14.75 -13.63
C THR A 102 19.13 -13.82 -12.88
N THR A 103 19.03 -13.94 -11.56
CA THR A 103 18.19 -13.06 -10.73
C THR A 103 18.87 -11.71 -10.54
N VAL A 104 20.19 -11.68 -10.30
CA VAL A 104 20.98 -10.45 -10.24
C VAL A 104 20.87 -9.64 -11.53
N ASP A 105 21.01 -10.30 -12.68
CA ASP A 105 20.88 -9.67 -14.00
C ASP A 105 19.53 -8.97 -14.18
N LYS A 106 18.45 -9.58 -13.69
CA LYS A 106 17.09 -9.02 -13.72
C LYS A 106 16.96 -7.82 -12.78
N LEU A 107 17.35 -8.00 -11.51
CA LEU A 107 17.26 -6.96 -10.47
C LEU A 107 18.04 -5.70 -10.84
N LEU A 108 19.28 -5.88 -11.33
CA LEU A 108 20.17 -4.78 -11.71
C LEU A 108 19.99 -4.34 -13.18
N ASN A 109 19.15 -5.06 -13.93
CA ASN A 109 18.91 -4.86 -15.35
C ASN A 109 20.19 -4.89 -16.20
N LYS A 110 21.16 -5.75 -15.85
CA LYS A 110 22.52 -5.83 -16.47
C LYS A 110 22.48 -6.07 -17.99
N LYS A 111 21.44 -6.75 -18.48
CA LYS A 111 21.24 -7.07 -19.91
C LYS A 111 20.44 -6.02 -20.69
N GLY A 112 19.98 -4.95 -20.03
CA GLY A 112 19.24 -3.86 -20.67
C GLY A 112 20.15 -2.81 -21.30
N LYS A 113 19.57 -1.68 -21.71
CA LYS A 113 20.35 -0.52 -22.16
C LYS A 113 21.15 0.06 -20.99
N LYS A 114 22.28 0.73 -21.27
CA LYS A 114 23.20 1.23 -20.24
C LYS A 114 22.56 2.30 -19.35
N GLU A 115 21.71 3.15 -19.92
CA GLU A 115 20.86 4.11 -19.21
C GLU A 115 19.84 3.42 -18.30
N ASP A 116 19.52 2.16 -18.61
CA ASP A 116 18.55 1.38 -17.88
C ASP A 116 19.14 0.54 -16.73
N LEU A 117 20.44 0.62 -16.47
CA LEU A 117 21.06 -0.05 -15.32
C LEU A 117 20.55 0.52 -14.00
N GLU A 118 20.28 -0.35 -13.04
CA GLU A 118 19.98 0.07 -11.67
C GLU A 118 21.27 0.45 -10.95
N LYS A 119 21.29 1.65 -10.35
CA LYS A 119 22.48 2.22 -9.69
C LYS A 119 22.21 2.57 -8.23
N ARG A 120 20.96 2.52 -7.80
CA ARG A 120 20.56 2.79 -6.42
C ARG A 120 20.97 1.63 -5.53
N ASN A 121 21.15 1.90 -4.25
CA ASN A 121 21.24 0.87 -3.24
C ASN A 121 19.86 0.22 -3.07
N ALA A 122 19.87 -0.98 -2.51
CA ALA A 122 18.66 -1.72 -2.19
C ALA A 122 18.43 -1.73 -0.68
N VAL A 123 17.16 -1.87 -0.30
CA VAL A 123 16.77 -2.34 1.02
C VAL A 123 16.13 -3.70 0.84
N ILE A 124 16.63 -4.68 1.57
CA ILE A 124 16.01 -5.99 1.69
C ILE A 124 15.15 -6.04 2.94
N PHE A 125 14.07 -6.81 2.89
CA PHE A 125 13.17 -7.05 4.00
C PHE A 125 12.88 -8.54 4.11
N ASN A 126 12.65 -9.02 5.33
CA ASN A 126 12.08 -10.35 5.50
C ASN A 126 10.57 -10.37 5.19
N ILE A 127 9.98 -11.56 5.24
CA ILE A 127 8.57 -11.76 4.85
C ILE A 127 7.57 -11.04 5.78
N SER A 128 7.94 -10.80 7.05
CA SER A 128 7.12 -10.11 8.05
C SER A 128 6.79 -8.66 7.70
N LEU A 129 7.36 -8.11 6.63
CA LEU A 129 6.92 -6.83 6.06
C LEU A 129 5.43 -6.85 5.68
N ASN A 130 4.91 -7.99 5.22
CA ASN A 130 3.49 -8.13 4.89
C ASN A 130 2.59 -7.88 6.10
N ASP A 131 2.91 -8.53 7.22
CA ASP A 131 2.19 -8.40 8.48
C ASP A 131 2.29 -6.96 9.00
N SER A 132 3.42 -6.29 8.79
CA SER A 132 3.57 -4.87 9.12
C SER A 132 2.61 -3.98 8.33
N PHE A 133 2.42 -4.21 7.02
CA PHE A 133 1.46 -3.42 6.23
C PHE A 133 0.02 -3.68 6.66
N GLU A 134 -0.35 -4.93 6.94
CA GLU A 134 -1.67 -5.26 7.48
C GLU A 134 -1.90 -4.62 8.85
N ALA A 135 -0.91 -4.68 9.74
CA ALA A 135 -0.94 -4.03 11.03
C ALA A 135 -1.08 -2.51 10.90
N MET A 136 -0.46 -1.89 9.89
CA MET A 136 -0.62 -0.46 9.65
C MET A 136 -2.06 -0.06 9.32
N GLY A 137 -2.71 -0.83 8.45
CA GLY A 137 -4.11 -0.61 8.05
C GLY A 137 -5.06 -0.70 9.24
N ARG A 138 -4.89 -1.73 10.08
CA ARG A 138 -5.80 -2.04 11.19
C ARG A 138 -5.62 -1.17 12.44
N ASN A 139 -4.41 -0.69 12.69
CA ASN A 139 -4.06 -0.02 13.96
C ASN A 139 -3.85 1.49 13.85
N THR A 140 -4.23 2.10 12.73
CA THR A 140 -4.17 3.55 12.53
C THR A 140 -5.59 4.11 12.55
N PRO A 141 -6.02 4.78 13.64
CA PRO A 141 -7.40 5.26 13.74
C PRO A 141 -7.83 6.18 12.59
N GLU A 142 -6.93 7.00 12.06
CA GLU A 142 -7.19 7.85 10.90
C GLU A 142 -7.51 7.05 9.63
N PHE A 143 -7.02 5.81 9.53
CA PHE A 143 -7.29 4.91 8.42
C PHE A 143 -8.65 4.24 8.56
N VAL A 144 -9.06 3.96 9.80
CA VAL A 144 -10.26 3.19 10.09
C VAL A 144 -11.50 4.07 10.22
N ASN A 145 -11.36 5.28 10.77
CA ASN A 145 -12.48 6.20 11.04
C ASN A 145 -12.28 7.52 10.29
N TYR A 146 -13.18 7.82 9.34
CA TYR A 146 -13.07 9.02 8.51
C TYR A 146 -13.36 10.32 9.26
N GLU A 147 -14.06 10.24 10.40
CA GLU A 147 -14.38 11.39 11.25
C GLU A 147 -13.15 11.85 12.04
N ILE A 148 -12.10 11.02 12.13
CA ILE A 148 -10.84 11.37 12.78
C ILE A 148 -9.99 12.23 11.82
N LYS A 149 -9.48 13.33 12.38
CA LYS A 149 -8.60 14.29 11.74
C LYS A 149 -7.32 13.62 11.29
N LYS A 150 -7.02 13.81 10.01
CA LYS A 150 -5.76 13.35 9.42
C LYS A 150 -4.62 14.30 9.76
N PRO A 151 -3.36 13.84 9.69
CA PRO A 151 -2.20 14.72 9.78
C PRO A 151 -2.30 15.87 8.78
N LYS A 152 -1.82 17.05 9.15
CA LYS A 152 -1.79 18.19 8.21
C LYS A 152 -0.84 17.89 7.06
N MET A 153 -1.23 18.31 5.86
CA MET A 153 -0.34 18.29 4.70
C MET A 153 0.83 19.25 4.94
N GLY A 154 2.05 18.78 4.67
CA GLY A 154 3.26 19.60 4.73
C GLY A 154 3.35 20.62 3.60
N MET A 155 4.31 21.55 3.72
CA MET A 155 4.58 22.57 2.70
C MET A 155 5.03 21.96 1.35
N ASP A 156 5.62 20.77 1.41
CA ASP A 156 6.01 19.94 0.27
C ASP A 156 4.84 19.21 -0.40
N ARG A 157 3.61 19.42 0.09
CA ARG A 157 2.40 18.68 -0.27
C ARG A 157 2.48 17.18 0.01
N ILE A 158 3.28 16.77 0.99
CA ILE A 158 3.33 15.40 1.50
C ILE A 158 2.55 15.33 2.82
N GLN A 159 1.67 14.34 2.94
CA GLN A 159 0.96 14.05 4.19
C GLN A 159 1.63 12.85 4.89
N ARG A 160 1.92 13.01 6.19
CA ARG A 160 2.75 12.06 6.94
C ARG A 160 1.92 11.38 8.02
N PHE A 161 1.70 10.08 7.88
CA PHE A 161 0.92 9.28 8.81
C PHE A 161 1.81 8.47 9.74
N LYS A 162 1.42 8.39 11.00
CA LYS A 162 2.09 7.58 12.02
C LYS A 162 1.29 6.31 12.23
N THR A 163 1.75 5.18 11.69
CA THR A 163 0.84 4.13 11.20
C THR A 163 0.68 2.90 12.09
N ASN A 164 0.92 2.94 13.39
CA ASN A 164 0.73 1.75 14.26
C ASN A 164 0.78 2.11 15.75
N ASN A 165 -0.04 3.07 16.17
CA ASN A 165 -0.01 3.55 17.54
C ASN A 165 -1.38 3.63 18.23
N PHE A 166 -2.27 2.70 17.89
CA PHE A 166 -3.59 2.57 18.51
C PHE A 166 -3.55 2.67 20.04
N LEU A 167 -2.55 2.06 20.69
CA LEU A 167 -2.40 2.10 22.14
C LEU A 167 -2.18 3.51 22.70
N CYS A 168 -1.49 4.41 21.99
CA CYS A 168 -1.37 5.80 22.43
C CYS A 168 -2.68 6.57 22.27
N TRP A 169 -3.52 6.24 21.29
CA TRP A 169 -4.85 6.81 21.17
C TRP A 169 -5.76 6.32 22.31
N ARG A 170 -5.75 5.01 22.59
CA ARG A 170 -6.46 4.41 23.72
C ARG A 170 -6.11 5.07 25.04
N LYS A 171 -4.82 5.30 25.33
CA LYS A 171 -4.38 5.95 26.59
C LYS A 171 -4.85 7.39 26.75
N LYS A 172 -5.16 8.09 25.65
CA LYS A 172 -5.63 9.48 25.68
C LYS A 172 -7.14 9.60 25.90
N ILE A 173 -7.88 8.52 25.66
CA ILE A 173 -9.29 8.39 26.07
C ILE A 173 -9.22 7.97 27.56
N ASN A 174 -9.57 8.88 28.46
CA ASN A 174 -9.41 8.71 29.90
C ASN A 174 -10.59 7.92 30.48
N SER A 175 -10.35 6.96 31.39
CA SER A 175 -11.38 6.40 32.28
C SER A 175 -10.71 5.73 33.48
N THR A 176 -11.34 5.85 34.65
CA THR A 176 -10.86 5.25 35.91
C THR A 176 -11.22 3.76 36.00
N ASP A 177 -12.36 3.35 35.41
CA ASP A 177 -12.77 1.95 35.25
C ASP A 177 -13.23 1.70 33.79
N PRO A 178 -12.27 1.43 32.88
CA PRO A 178 -12.50 1.32 31.44
C PRO A 178 -13.61 0.34 31.02
N ASP A 179 -13.77 -0.76 31.74
CA ASP A 179 -14.68 -1.85 31.36
C ASP A 179 -16.11 -1.64 31.89
N LEU A 180 -16.33 -0.65 32.75
CA LEU A 180 -17.65 -0.30 33.31
C LEU A 180 -18.21 1.02 32.75
N ASP A 181 -17.39 1.74 31.98
CA ASP A 181 -17.73 3.03 31.37
C ASP A 181 -18.15 2.82 29.90
N GLU A 182 -19.46 2.82 29.67
CA GLU A 182 -20.03 2.60 28.33
C GLU A 182 -19.56 3.65 27.30
N ASP A 183 -19.38 4.90 27.73
CA ASP A 183 -18.90 5.98 26.86
C ASP A 183 -17.43 5.76 26.50
N TYR A 184 -16.60 5.30 27.45
CA TYR A 184 -15.22 4.88 27.17
C TYR A 184 -15.18 3.72 26.17
N VAL A 185 -15.94 2.65 26.40
CA VAL A 185 -15.96 1.46 25.54
C VAL A 185 -16.38 1.84 24.12
N ASN A 186 -17.43 2.66 23.99
CA ASN A 186 -17.90 3.19 22.71
C ASN A 186 -16.86 4.08 22.02
N ALA A 187 -16.14 4.91 22.77
CA ALA A 187 -15.06 5.74 22.24
C ALA A 187 -13.87 4.89 21.73
N ILE A 188 -13.47 3.83 22.44
CA ILE A 188 -12.44 2.91 21.98
C ILE A 188 -12.89 2.17 20.72
N LYS A 189 -14.12 1.64 20.71
CA LYS A 189 -14.69 0.97 19.55
C LYS A 189 -14.68 1.88 18.32
N SER A 190 -14.99 3.17 18.52
CA SER A 190 -15.00 4.19 17.48
C SER A 190 -13.64 4.41 16.80
N LEU A 191 -12.52 4.16 17.48
CA LEU A 191 -11.19 4.19 16.85
C LEU A 191 -10.98 3.05 15.82
N THR A 192 -11.80 2.01 15.89
CA THR A 192 -11.72 0.80 15.04
C THR A 192 -12.96 0.61 14.17
N THR A 193 -13.87 1.59 14.11
CA THR A 193 -15.06 1.57 13.26
C THR A 193 -15.11 2.80 12.36
N LYS A 194 -15.79 2.67 11.22
CA LYS A 194 -15.90 3.74 10.21
C LYS A 194 -16.45 5.07 10.75
N ASN A 195 -17.39 4.98 11.70
CA ASN A 195 -18.09 6.11 12.30
C ASN A 195 -17.93 6.10 13.82
N LEU A 196 -18.09 7.26 14.45
CA LEU A 196 -18.24 7.35 15.90
C LEU A 196 -19.51 6.61 16.36
N GLN A 197 -19.42 5.93 17.51
CA GLN A 197 -20.46 5.10 18.09
C GLN A 197 -20.81 5.61 19.49
N GLY A 198 -22.08 5.52 19.90
CA GLY A 198 -22.52 5.79 21.28
C GLY A 198 -22.79 7.26 21.61
N MET A 199 -23.43 7.48 22.77
CA MET A 199 -23.62 8.81 23.35
C MET A 199 -22.27 9.37 23.82
N ASN A 200 -22.12 10.70 23.84
CA ASN A 200 -20.92 11.44 24.32
C ASN A 200 -19.58 11.16 23.62
N THR A 201 -19.43 10.12 22.80
CA THR A 201 -18.19 9.83 22.04
C THR A 201 -17.73 11.02 21.20
N LYS A 202 -18.66 11.70 20.53
CA LYS A 202 -18.34 12.90 19.74
C LYS A 202 -17.73 14.00 20.61
N GLU A 203 -18.22 14.16 21.83
CA GLU A 203 -17.70 15.16 22.77
C GLU A 203 -16.29 14.78 23.25
N ILE A 204 -16.05 13.51 23.59
CA ILE A 204 -14.73 13.00 23.98
C ILE A 204 -13.69 13.31 22.89
N PHE A 205 -13.98 12.94 21.64
CA PHE A 205 -13.06 13.17 20.52
C PHE A 205 -12.90 14.67 20.21
N LYS A 206 -13.96 15.46 20.37
CA LYS A 206 -13.91 16.93 20.21
C LYS A 206 -12.99 17.56 21.26
N ASN A 207 -13.07 17.13 22.52
CA ASN A 207 -12.23 17.62 23.61
C ASN A 207 -10.74 17.32 23.39
N GLN A 208 -10.44 16.22 22.69
CA GLN A 208 -9.08 15.89 22.26
C GLN A 208 -8.65 16.56 20.94
N ASN A 209 -9.52 17.37 20.32
CA ASN A 209 -9.32 17.99 19.01
C ASN A 209 -9.05 16.97 17.87
N TRP A 210 -9.65 15.78 17.97
CA TRP A 210 -9.45 14.70 17.00
C TRP A 210 -10.46 14.68 15.87
N LEU A 211 -11.55 15.45 15.95
CA LEU A 211 -12.54 15.44 14.89
C LEU A 211 -12.09 16.26 13.68
N GLU A 212 -12.28 15.68 12.50
CA GLU A 212 -12.17 16.37 11.23
C GLU A 212 -13.42 17.22 10.97
N LYS A 213 -13.26 18.32 10.25
CA LYS A 213 -14.41 19.09 9.76
C LYS A 213 -15.14 18.27 8.70
N ILE A 214 -16.47 18.28 8.72
CA ILE A 214 -17.31 17.51 7.78
C ILE A 214 -16.89 17.77 6.33
N GLU A 215 -16.60 19.03 5.97
CA GLU A 215 -16.19 19.41 4.62
C GLU A 215 -14.80 18.89 4.16
N ASN A 216 -14.03 18.30 5.07
CA ASN A 216 -12.69 17.75 4.85
C ASN A 216 -12.63 16.24 5.10
N GLN A 217 -13.74 15.63 5.53
CA GLN A 217 -13.81 14.19 5.77
C GLN A 217 -13.59 13.45 4.45
N ILE A 218 -12.71 12.45 4.51
CA ILE A 218 -12.39 11.56 3.39
C ILE A 218 -12.19 10.15 3.99
N SER A 219 -12.59 9.12 3.26
CA SER A 219 -12.21 7.74 3.59
C SER A 219 -10.83 7.45 3.03
N ILE A 220 -10.03 6.64 3.72
CA ILE A 220 -8.71 6.20 3.22
C ILE A 220 -8.55 4.71 3.43
N GLY A 221 -7.77 4.09 2.57
CA GLY A 221 -7.46 2.67 2.65
C GLY A 221 -5.99 2.40 2.42
N LEU A 222 -5.50 1.31 3.02
CA LEU A 222 -4.12 0.85 2.91
C LEU A 222 -4.13 -0.66 2.68
N LYS A 223 -3.46 -1.09 1.61
CA LYS A 223 -3.42 -2.49 1.19
C LYS A 223 -2.04 -2.92 0.75
N GLY A 224 -1.51 -3.99 1.35
CA GLY A 224 -0.42 -4.79 0.80
C GLY A 224 -0.98 -5.88 -0.12
N THR A 225 -0.42 -6.08 -1.31
CA THR A 225 -0.92 -7.08 -2.26
C THR A 225 0.18 -7.59 -3.19
N TYR A 226 0.15 -8.89 -3.52
CA TYR A 226 0.89 -9.40 -4.68
C TYR A 226 0.27 -8.84 -5.97
N VAL A 227 1.10 -8.71 -7.00
CA VAL A 227 0.62 -8.47 -8.38
C VAL A 227 0.22 -9.80 -9.00
N TYR A 228 -1.04 -9.90 -9.42
CA TYR A 228 -1.56 -11.06 -10.12
C TYR A 228 -1.27 -10.99 -11.62
N TYR A 229 -0.63 -12.02 -12.15
CA TYR A 229 -0.27 -12.11 -13.56
C TYR A 229 -1.30 -12.97 -14.31
N ASP A 230 -2.04 -12.35 -15.23
CA ASP A 230 -3.10 -13.00 -16.00
C ASP A 230 -3.45 -12.19 -17.25
N ASP A 231 -3.55 -12.87 -18.40
CA ASP A 231 -3.96 -12.25 -19.66
C ASP A 231 -5.48 -12.17 -19.83
N LYS A 232 -6.26 -12.84 -18.96
CA LYS A 232 -7.72 -12.88 -19.08
C LYS A 232 -8.33 -11.50 -18.80
N PRO A 233 -9.10 -10.93 -19.73
CA PRO A 233 -9.82 -9.69 -19.48
C PRO A 233 -10.87 -9.86 -18.37
N LEU A 234 -11.24 -8.75 -17.73
CA LEU A 234 -12.30 -8.74 -16.73
C LEU A 234 -13.65 -8.95 -17.42
N ASN A 235 -14.41 -9.95 -16.96
CA ASN A 235 -15.71 -10.30 -17.52
C ASN A 235 -16.83 -9.44 -16.92
N MET A 236 -16.80 -8.14 -17.22
CA MET A 236 -17.80 -7.16 -16.79
C MET A 236 -17.95 -6.08 -17.88
N LYS A 237 -19.13 -5.48 -17.99
CA LYS A 237 -19.36 -4.36 -18.91
C LYS A 237 -18.85 -3.05 -18.31
N LYS A 238 -18.30 -2.17 -19.15
CA LYS A 238 -17.76 -0.88 -18.73
C LYS A 238 -18.79 -0.04 -17.97
N ASP A 239 -19.99 0.10 -18.53
CA ASP A 239 -21.05 0.90 -17.93
C ASP A 239 -21.47 0.40 -16.54
N VAL A 240 -21.44 -0.92 -16.32
CA VAL A 240 -21.74 -1.51 -15.00
C VAL A 240 -20.69 -1.09 -13.98
N ILE A 241 -19.41 -1.18 -14.34
CA ILE A 241 -18.30 -0.77 -13.46
C ILE A 241 -18.38 0.72 -13.14
N LEU A 242 -18.56 1.56 -14.17
CA LEU A 242 -18.60 3.01 -13.98
C LEU A 242 -19.85 3.48 -13.23
N SER A 243 -21.00 2.83 -13.43
CA SER A 243 -22.21 3.07 -12.63
C SER A 243 -21.98 2.71 -11.16
N GLU A 244 -21.41 1.54 -10.87
CA GLU A 244 -21.10 1.12 -9.49
C GLU A 244 -20.15 2.12 -8.80
N ILE A 245 -19.09 2.57 -9.49
CA ILE A 245 -18.15 3.58 -8.99
C ILE A 245 -18.86 4.92 -8.73
N ASN A 246 -19.72 5.37 -9.64
CA ASN A 246 -20.35 6.69 -9.54
C ASN A 246 -21.41 6.77 -8.44
N GLU A 247 -22.05 5.64 -8.13
CA GLU A 247 -23.16 5.56 -7.18
C GLU A 247 -22.70 5.15 -5.77
N THR A 248 -21.55 4.48 -5.63
CA THR A 248 -21.08 4.00 -4.33
C THR A 248 -20.60 5.12 -3.41
N LYS A 249 -20.80 4.91 -2.11
CA LYS A 249 -20.19 5.67 -1.01
C LYS A 249 -19.13 4.86 -0.27
N ASP A 250 -18.86 3.66 -0.76
CA ASP A 250 -17.94 2.73 -0.12
C ASP A 250 -16.59 2.73 -0.83
N ILE A 251 -15.54 2.97 -0.04
CA ILE A 251 -14.17 3.00 -0.54
C ILE A 251 -13.76 1.62 -1.08
N GLU A 252 -14.30 0.54 -0.52
CA GLU A 252 -13.98 -0.83 -0.94
C GLU A 252 -14.29 -1.09 -2.43
N VAL A 253 -15.33 -0.43 -2.97
CA VAL A 253 -15.66 -0.51 -4.40
C VAL A 253 -14.57 0.15 -5.25
N TYR A 254 -14.08 1.32 -4.83
CA TYR A 254 -12.95 1.97 -5.51
C TYR A 254 -11.69 1.11 -5.41
N GLU A 255 -11.37 0.60 -4.22
CA GLU A 255 -10.18 -0.23 -4.01
C GLU A 255 -10.18 -1.51 -4.82
N LYS A 256 -11.35 -2.13 -5.00
CA LYS A 256 -11.53 -3.30 -5.88
C LYS A 256 -11.07 -2.98 -7.29
N TYR A 257 -11.56 -1.91 -7.90
CA TYR A 257 -11.22 -1.55 -9.28
C TYR A 257 -9.82 -0.95 -9.43
N LEU A 258 -9.37 -0.17 -8.44
CA LEU A 258 -7.98 0.32 -8.40
C LEU A 258 -6.98 -0.84 -8.24
N ALA A 259 -7.32 -1.89 -7.49
CA ALA A 259 -6.52 -3.10 -7.43
C ALA A 259 -6.46 -3.82 -8.79
N GLU A 260 -7.55 -3.88 -9.56
CA GLU A 260 -7.50 -4.41 -10.93
C GLU A 260 -6.58 -3.56 -11.84
N CYS A 261 -6.54 -2.24 -11.66
CA CYS A 261 -5.62 -1.36 -12.39
C CYS A 261 -4.15 -1.52 -11.97
N PHE A 262 -3.90 -1.73 -10.67
CA PHE A 262 -2.57 -1.58 -10.07
C PHE A 262 -2.04 -2.85 -9.42
N ALA A 263 -2.73 -3.97 -9.47
CA ALA A 263 -2.25 -5.24 -8.93
C ALA A 263 -2.58 -6.39 -9.88
N ARG A 264 -2.87 -6.09 -11.15
CA ARG A 264 -3.00 -7.06 -12.22
C ARG A 264 -2.11 -6.69 -13.39
N LYS A 265 -1.42 -7.67 -13.96
CA LYS A 265 -0.53 -7.51 -15.12
C LYS A 265 -0.66 -8.66 -16.10
N ALA A 266 -0.24 -8.45 -17.34
CA ALA A 266 -0.14 -9.51 -18.34
C ALA A 266 0.94 -10.54 -17.95
N ASN A 267 0.77 -11.81 -18.36
CA ASN A 267 1.68 -12.91 -18.02
C ASN A 267 3.11 -12.69 -18.52
N LYS A 268 3.29 -11.92 -19.61
CA LYS A 268 4.62 -11.55 -20.12
C LYS A 268 5.48 -10.77 -19.11
N TYR A 269 4.89 -10.25 -18.04
CA TYR A 269 5.59 -9.56 -16.94
C TYR A 269 5.69 -10.43 -15.67
N GLY A 270 5.29 -11.70 -15.73
CA GLY A 270 5.25 -12.61 -14.58
C GLY A 270 6.59 -12.85 -13.91
N ASP A 271 7.69 -12.55 -14.59
CA ASP A 271 9.05 -12.68 -14.05
C ASP A 271 9.50 -11.50 -13.17
N GLN A 272 8.66 -10.46 -13.02
CA GLN A 272 8.94 -9.29 -12.17
C GLN A 272 8.64 -9.54 -10.69
N HIS A 273 7.77 -10.51 -10.38
CA HIS A 273 7.43 -10.96 -9.04
C HIS A 273 7.17 -9.79 -8.06
N GLU A 274 6.14 -9.00 -8.30
CA GLU A 274 5.94 -7.75 -7.56
C GLU A 274 5.02 -7.90 -6.34
N TYR A 275 5.34 -7.15 -5.29
CA TYR A 275 4.47 -6.84 -4.17
C TYR A 275 4.25 -5.33 -4.09
N ARG A 276 3.04 -4.91 -3.78
CA ARG A 276 2.64 -3.51 -3.80
C ARG A 276 2.01 -3.11 -2.49
N LEU A 277 2.39 -1.92 -2.04
CA LEU A 277 1.66 -1.16 -1.06
C LEU A 277 0.82 -0.12 -1.80
N ILE A 278 -0.49 -0.16 -1.61
CA ILE A 278 -1.46 0.74 -2.25
C ILE A 278 -2.13 1.54 -1.14
N PHE A 279 -2.10 2.87 -1.25
CA PHE A 279 -2.83 3.79 -0.39
C PHE A 279 -3.86 4.54 -1.23
N SER A 280 -5.11 4.54 -0.78
CA SER A 280 -6.25 5.14 -1.48
C SER A 280 -6.86 6.24 -0.62
N GLU A 281 -7.29 7.33 -1.24
CA GLU A 281 -8.06 8.39 -0.61
C GLU A 281 -9.33 8.65 -1.40
N PHE A 282 -10.48 8.77 -0.72
CA PHE A 282 -11.79 8.96 -1.34
C PHE A 282 -12.57 10.09 -0.65
N LYS A 283 -12.96 11.10 -1.43
CA LYS A 283 -13.81 12.21 -1.00
C LYS A 283 -15.23 11.73 -0.71
N GLU A 284 -15.74 12.09 0.45
CA GLU A 284 -17.15 11.90 0.73
C GLU A 284 -18.00 12.94 0.01
N THR A 285 -19.30 12.67 -0.16
CA THR A 285 -20.21 13.58 -0.88
C THR A 285 -20.25 14.99 -0.26
N ALA A 286 -19.96 15.11 1.04
CA ALA A 286 -19.96 16.38 1.76
C ALA A 286 -18.63 17.16 1.68
N THR A 287 -17.59 16.59 1.05
CA THR A 287 -16.27 17.24 0.94
C THR A 287 -16.32 18.45 0.00
N LYS A 288 -15.61 19.54 0.34
CA LYS A 288 -15.51 20.75 -0.51
C LYS A 288 -14.96 20.45 -1.90
N GLU A 289 -15.51 21.11 -2.92
CA GLU A 289 -15.07 20.99 -4.32
C GLU A 289 -13.56 21.28 -4.50
N ASN A 290 -13.01 22.22 -3.72
CA ASN A 290 -11.60 22.63 -3.78
C ASN A 290 -10.66 21.77 -2.91
N PHE A 291 -11.10 20.61 -2.42
CA PHE A 291 -10.20 19.71 -1.68
C PHE A 291 -9.05 19.25 -2.58
N VAL A 292 -7.83 19.40 -2.07
CA VAL A 292 -6.59 19.09 -2.76
C VAL A 292 -5.99 17.83 -2.16
N PHE A 293 -5.88 16.77 -2.96
CA PHE A 293 -5.13 15.58 -2.57
C PHE A 293 -3.63 15.87 -2.41
N PRO A 294 -2.93 15.21 -1.48
CA PRO A 294 -1.49 15.32 -1.34
C PRO A 294 -0.77 14.81 -2.61
N LYS A 295 0.44 15.30 -2.86
CA LYS A 295 1.32 14.81 -3.93
C LYS A 295 2.03 13.51 -3.55
N GLY A 296 2.10 13.22 -2.26
CA GLY A 296 2.70 12.01 -1.74
C GLY A 296 2.27 11.74 -0.31
N ILE A 297 2.41 10.49 0.08
CA ILE A 297 2.13 9.99 1.41
C ILE A 297 3.43 9.45 1.99
N GLU A 298 3.70 9.75 3.25
CA GLU A 298 4.74 9.10 4.02
C GLU A 298 4.08 8.31 5.15
N LEU A 299 4.34 7.01 5.22
CA LEU A 299 3.88 6.14 6.29
C LEU A 299 5.06 5.89 7.24
N GLU A 300 4.94 6.34 8.48
CA GLU A 300 5.94 6.17 9.54
C GLU A 300 5.50 5.03 10.46
N TYR A 301 6.15 3.87 10.32
CA TYR A 301 5.89 2.68 11.14
C TYR A 301 6.67 2.75 12.46
N LEU A 302 6.01 3.20 13.53
CA LEU A 302 6.62 3.53 14.84
C LEU A 302 7.03 2.31 15.67
N LEU A 303 6.13 1.32 15.80
CA LEU A 303 6.34 0.09 16.57
C LEU A 303 6.63 -1.11 15.65
N LYS A 304 7.90 -1.26 15.29
CA LYS A 304 8.36 -2.43 14.52
C LYS A 304 8.15 -3.70 15.33
N SER A 305 7.47 -4.71 14.77
CA SER A 305 7.40 -6.03 15.38
C SER A 305 8.83 -6.57 15.59
N LYS A 306 9.04 -7.44 16.58
CA LYS A 306 10.35 -8.10 16.76
C LYS A 306 10.79 -8.85 15.50
N GLU A 307 9.81 -9.28 14.71
CA GLU A 307 9.98 -10.02 13.48
C GLU A 307 10.22 -9.10 12.28
N TRP A 308 10.01 -7.79 12.37
CA TRP A 308 10.28 -6.88 11.26
C TRP A 308 11.80 -6.71 11.06
N TYR A 309 12.27 -6.98 9.85
CA TYR A 309 13.66 -6.80 9.46
C TYR A 309 13.78 -5.99 8.17
N ALA A 310 14.73 -5.04 8.16
CA ALA A 310 15.20 -4.40 6.95
C ALA A 310 16.71 -4.11 7.03
N LYS A 311 17.40 -4.19 5.90
CA LYS A 311 18.84 -3.90 5.78
C LYS A 311 19.14 -3.22 4.46
N GLU A 312 19.97 -2.17 4.50
CA GLU A 312 20.54 -1.58 3.28
C GLU A 312 21.62 -2.52 2.71
N VAL A 313 21.62 -2.67 1.40
CA VAL A 313 22.60 -3.41 0.61
C VAL A 313 23.10 -2.47 -0.48
N LYS A 314 24.41 -2.27 -0.58
CA LYS A 314 24.95 -1.40 -1.65
C LYS A 314 24.70 -2.04 -3.00
N ASN A 315 24.53 -1.23 -4.03
CA ASN A 315 24.19 -1.73 -5.38
C ASN A 315 25.15 -2.84 -5.87
N ASN A 316 26.45 -2.63 -5.68
CA ASN A 316 27.52 -3.55 -6.05
C ASN A 316 27.61 -4.79 -5.13
N GLU A 317 26.87 -4.84 -4.03
CA GLU A 317 26.81 -5.97 -3.10
C GLU A 317 25.60 -6.87 -3.35
N VAL A 318 24.66 -6.48 -4.22
CA VAL A 318 23.47 -7.28 -4.54
C VAL A 318 23.84 -8.67 -5.06
N GLU A 319 24.95 -8.81 -5.79
CA GLU A 319 25.45 -10.09 -6.29
C GLU A 319 26.03 -11.02 -5.21
N ASN A 320 26.15 -10.53 -3.98
CA ASN A 320 26.63 -11.28 -2.82
C ASN A 320 25.51 -11.58 -1.81
N LEU A 321 24.24 -11.30 -2.15
CA LEU A 321 23.11 -11.64 -1.30
C LEU A 321 23.02 -13.15 -1.06
N CYS A 322 22.73 -13.50 0.18
CA CYS A 322 22.53 -14.87 0.63
C CYS A 322 21.14 -15.04 1.26
N LEU A 323 20.63 -16.27 1.28
CA LEU A 323 19.36 -16.61 1.94
C LEU A 323 19.32 -16.17 3.42
N GLU A 324 20.46 -16.24 4.10
CA GLU A 324 20.58 -15.83 5.51
C GLU A 324 20.38 -14.32 5.72
N ASP A 325 20.58 -13.48 4.68
CA ASP A 325 20.30 -12.05 4.78
C ASP A 325 18.80 -11.76 5.03
N PHE A 326 17.91 -12.74 4.83
CA PHE A 326 16.46 -12.60 5.00
C PHE A 326 15.93 -13.25 6.29
N LYS A 327 16.79 -13.94 7.05
CA LYS A 327 16.40 -14.63 8.28
C LYS A 327 16.67 -13.74 9.50
N LYS A 328 15.64 -13.49 10.30
CA LYS A 328 15.74 -12.97 11.67
C LYS A 328 14.88 -13.77 12.61
#